data_AF-A0A3P8EFP8-F1
#
_entry.id   AF-A0A3P8EFP8-F1
#
_cell.length_a   1.000
_cell.length_b   1.000
_cell.length_c   1.000
_cell.angle_alpha   90.00
_cell.angle_beta   90.00
_cell.angle_gamma   90.00
#
_symmetry.space_group_name_H-M   'P 1'
#
loop_
_entity.id
_entity.type
_entity.pdbx_description
1 polymer ?
#
loop_
_entity_poly.entity_id
_entity_poly.type
_entity_poly.pdbx_seq_one_letter_code
_entity_poly.pdbx_strand_id
1 'polypeptide(L)'
;MFQVEVRVLDVNDNAPVLAASATNVTILSDIDPFTPIVMLHAQDRDLSPEFDYSLEDSSGLFRVHPKLGFVTVFDRLPQINSTYHIVPIVSDGLFVDKMNITIKVITPPSSKAAITTSDYDLIEFTEDAYEFVVEEGKSEAYVGQVDVNTTSHVIFSIFPENINEYFKIDKKNGRIYTRAGLQYTAMQSTYSFLVSAELQDASSVRVS
;
A
#
# COMPACT_ATOMS: atom_id res chain seq x y z
N MET A 1 -49.76 -2.63 -27.09
CA MET A 1 -48.99 -2.39 -25.86
C MET A 1 -47.54 -2.20 -26.25
N PHE A 2 -46.84 -1.25 -25.63
CA PHE A 2 -45.42 -0.98 -25.86
C PHE A 2 -44.70 -0.97 -24.53
N GLN A 3 -43.50 -1.54 -24.50
CA GLN A 3 -42.60 -1.48 -23.35
C GLN A 3 -41.94 -0.09 -23.32
N VAL A 4 -41.94 0.54 -22.15
CA VAL A 4 -41.23 1.79 -21.89
C VAL A 4 -40.13 1.49 -20.86
N GLU A 5 -38.89 1.80 -21.23
CA GLU A 5 -37.74 1.76 -20.32
C GLU A 5 -37.32 3.20 -20.02
N VAL A 6 -37.17 3.52 -18.73
CA VAL A 6 -36.66 4.81 -18.26
C VAL A 6 -35.41 4.52 -17.45
N ARG A 7 -34.31 5.20 -17.78
CA ARG A 7 -33.04 5.11 -17.05
C ARG A 7 -32.87 6.34 -16.18
N VAL A 8 -32.54 6.13 -14.91
CA VAL A 8 -32.11 7.20 -14.01
C VAL A 8 -30.59 7.29 -14.12
N LEU A 9 -30.08 8.52 -14.24
CA LEU A 9 -28.65 8.78 -14.24
C LEU A 9 -28.16 8.97 -12.81
N ASP A 10 -26.96 8.47 -12.54
CA ASP A 10 -26.27 8.69 -11.28
C ASP A 10 -25.76 10.14 -11.21
N VAL A 11 -25.87 10.74 -10.03
CA VAL A 11 -25.35 12.08 -9.71
C VAL A 11 -24.54 11.93 -8.45
N ASN A 12 -23.35 12.53 -8.42
CA ASN A 12 -22.53 12.50 -7.22
C ASN A 12 -23.19 13.32 -6.11
N ASP A 13 -23.89 12.63 -5.21
CA ASP A 13 -24.61 13.18 -4.05
C ASP A 13 -24.19 12.53 -2.72
N ASN A 14 -23.26 11.58 -2.77
CA ASN A 14 -22.66 10.95 -1.61
C ASN A 14 -21.23 11.46 -1.43
N ALA A 15 -20.80 11.58 -0.18
CA ALA A 15 -19.44 12.02 0.12
C ALA A 15 -18.52 10.81 0.32
N PRO A 16 -17.24 10.91 -0.08
CA PRO A 16 -16.29 9.84 0.11
C PRO A 16 -16.03 9.64 1.60
N VAL A 17 -15.84 8.38 2.01
CA VAL A 17 -15.47 8.01 3.37
C VAL A 17 -14.04 7.51 3.37
N LEU A 18 -13.15 8.24 4.03
CA LEU A 18 -11.72 7.90 4.09
C LEU A 18 -11.43 6.91 5.22
N ALA A 19 -10.64 5.89 4.90
CA ALA A 19 -10.08 4.91 5.82
C ALA A 19 -8.56 4.81 5.62
N ALA A 20 -7.86 4.31 6.64
CA ALA A 20 -6.41 4.08 6.60
C ALA A 20 -6.07 2.73 7.21
N SER A 21 -5.00 2.09 6.72
CA SER A 21 -4.48 0.84 7.28
C SER A 21 -4.01 0.98 8.72
N ALA A 22 -3.57 2.18 9.12
CA ALA A 22 -3.23 2.54 10.49
C ALA A 22 -3.33 4.06 10.70
N THR A 23 -3.80 4.47 11.88
CA THR A 23 -3.86 5.89 12.31
C THR A 23 -2.73 6.27 13.24
N ASN A 24 -2.04 5.27 13.81
CA ASN A 24 -0.85 5.44 14.65
C ASN A 24 0.23 4.50 14.13
N VAL A 25 1.31 5.06 13.59
CA VAL A 25 2.39 4.29 12.97
C VAL A 25 3.69 4.59 13.70
N THR A 26 4.50 3.57 13.96
CA THR A 26 5.87 3.76 14.44
C THR A 26 6.83 3.26 13.37
N ILE A 27 7.75 4.13 12.93
CA ILE A 27 8.78 3.82 11.94
C ILE A 27 10.16 4.13 12.48
N LEU A 28 11.18 3.49 11.92
CA LEU A 28 12.57 3.79 12.25
C LEU A 28 13.06 5.02 11.48
N SER A 29 13.95 5.82 12.07
CA SER A 29 14.54 6.99 11.42
C SER A 29 15.49 6.67 10.27
N ASP A 30 15.93 5.40 10.15
CA ASP A 30 16.81 4.91 9.09
C ASP A 30 16.07 4.09 8.02
N ILE A 31 14.74 4.18 7.98
CA ILE A 31 13.93 3.69 6.86
C ILE A 31 14.33 4.42 5.58
N ASP A 32 14.32 3.71 4.45
CA ASP A 32 14.69 4.30 3.17
C ASP A 32 13.63 5.32 2.70
N PRO A 33 14.05 6.36 1.96
CA PRO A 33 13.11 7.20 1.24
C PRO A 33 12.22 6.38 0.30
N PHE A 34 11.03 6.89 0.06
CA PHE A 34 9.96 6.29 -0.74
C PHE A 34 9.32 5.02 -0.17
N THR A 35 9.74 4.56 1.01
CA THR A 35 9.08 3.43 1.67
C THR A 35 7.63 3.78 2.05
N PRO A 36 6.64 2.94 1.65
CA PRO A 36 5.24 3.12 2.05
C PRO A 36 5.04 2.77 3.53
N ILE A 37 4.27 3.61 4.24
CA ILE A 37 4.06 3.49 5.70
C ILE A 37 2.58 3.43 6.08
N VAL A 38 1.69 3.94 5.23
CA VAL A 38 0.22 3.83 5.39
C VAL A 38 -0.40 3.64 4.01
N MET A 39 -1.46 2.83 3.94
CA MET A 39 -2.35 2.80 2.78
C MET A 39 -3.68 3.46 3.16
N LEU A 40 -4.09 4.45 2.38
CA LEU A 40 -5.41 5.05 2.45
C LEU A 40 -6.36 4.33 1.50
N HIS A 41 -7.62 4.27 1.87
CA HIS A 41 -8.69 3.74 1.05
C HIS A 41 -9.93 4.60 1.23
N ALA A 42 -10.62 4.92 0.15
CA ALA A 42 -11.88 5.64 0.18
C ALA A 42 -12.99 4.80 -0.41
N GLN A 43 -14.19 4.97 0.13
CA GLN A 43 -15.41 4.39 -0.42
C GLN A 43 -16.44 5.47 -0.62
N ASP A 44 -17.15 5.39 -1.74
CA ASP A 44 -18.31 6.20 -2.05
C ASP A 44 -19.44 5.27 -2.51
N ARG A 45 -20.68 5.70 -2.30
CA ARG A 45 -21.87 4.94 -2.70
C ARG A 45 -22.28 5.19 -4.15
N ASP A 46 -21.70 6.21 -4.79
CA ASP A 46 -21.95 6.52 -6.20
C ASP A 46 -21.34 5.46 -7.14
N LEU A 47 -21.81 5.38 -8.39
CA LEU A 47 -21.45 4.27 -9.30
C LEU A 47 -20.02 4.36 -9.85
N SER A 48 -19.41 5.55 -9.88
CA SER A 48 -18.07 5.75 -10.45
C SER A 48 -17.32 6.89 -9.77
N PRO A 49 -17.06 6.80 -8.45
CA PRO A 49 -16.27 7.80 -7.77
C PRO A 49 -14.82 7.73 -8.25
N GLU A 50 -14.27 8.87 -8.67
CA GLU A 50 -12.84 9.00 -8.93
C GLU A 50 -12.21 9.71 -7.74
N PHE A 51 -11.33 9.02 -7.00
CA PHE A 51 -10.71 9.60 -5.82
C PHE A 51 -9.38 10.27 -6.15
N ASP A 52 -9.20 11.47 -5.61
CA ASP A 52 -7.95 12.20 -5.56
C ASP A 52 -7.50 12.36 -4.10
N TYR A 53 -6.37 11.75 -3.78
CA TYR A 53 -5.73 11.82 -2.48
C TYR A 53 -4.73 12.97 -2.42
N SER A 54 -4.72 13.68 -1.30
CA SER A 54 -3.73 14.72 -1.01
C SER A 54 -3.33 14.69 0.47
N LEU A 55 -2.24 15.39 0.82
CA LEU A 55 -1.65 15.33 2.14
C LEU A 55 -1.28 16.73 2.64
N GLU A 56 -1.89 17.13 3.75
CA GLU A 56 -1.39 18.25 4.54
C GLU A 56 -0.32 17.74 5.51
N ASP A 57 0.92 18.09 5.23
CA ASP A 57 2.09 17.77 6.05
C ASP A 57 2.97 19.01 6.21
N SER A 58 3.00 19.56 7.43
CA SER A 58 3.82 20.74 7.74
C SER A 58 5.32 20.44 7.81
N SER A 59 5.71 19.17 7.98
CA SER A 59 7.13 18.77 8.02
C SER A 59 7.75 18.65 6.63
N GLY A 60 6.93 18.37 5.62
CA GLY A 60 7.38 18.11 4.25
C GLY A 60 8.08 16.75 4.06
N LEU A 61 8.09 15.90 5.09
CA LEU A 61 8.78 14.61 5.10
C LEU A 61 7.95 13.46 4.53
N PHE A 62 6.65 13.66 4.32
CA PHE A 62 5.74 12.62 3.82
C PHE A 62 5.04 13.05 2.53
N ARG A 63 4.69 12.08 1.68
CA ARG A 63 3.86 12.29 0.48
C ARG A 63 2.79 11.23 0.41
N VAL A 64 1.75 11.50 -0.37
CA VAL A 64 0.72 10.52 -0.71
C VAL A 64 0.66 10.33 -2.22
N HIS A 65 0.48 9.10 -2.67
CA HIS A 65 0.20 8.82 -4.08
C HIS A 65 -1.23 9.28 -4.41
N PRO A 66 -1.43 10.19 -5.38
CA PRO A 66 -2.71 10.89 -5.58
C PRO A 66 -3.86 9.98 -6.00
N LYS A 67 -3.58 8.81 -6.57
CA LYS A 67 -4.61 7.85 -7.00
C LYS A 67 -4.64 6.54 -6.20
N LEU A 68 -3.54 6.22 -5.52
CA LEU A 68 -3.37 4.92 -4.85
C LEU A 68 -3.43 5.03 -3.33
N GLY A 69 -3.41 6.25 -2.78
CA GLY A 69 -3.54 6.46 -1.34
C GLY A 69 -2.34 6.00 -0.52
N PHE A 70 -1.21 5.60 -1.13
CA PHE A 70 -0.02 5.21 -0.37
C PHE A 70 0.70 6.44 0.19
N VAL A 71 0.78 6.53 1.52
CA VAL A 71 1.61 7.51 2.20
C VAL A 71 3.03 6.96 2.33
N THR A 72 4.00 7.70 1.82
CA THR A 72 5.42 7.33 1.79
C THR A 72 6.29 8.34 2.54
N VAL A 73 7.43 7.87 3.04
CA VAL A 73 8.52 8.74 3.47
C VAL A 73 9.12 9.38 2.22
N PHE A 74 9.22 10.71 2.15
CA PHE A 74 9.70 11.41 0.96
C PHE A 74 11.22 11.58 0.93
N ASP A 75 11.82 11.81 2.09
CA ASP A 75 13.24 12.08 2.25
C ASP A 75 13.75 11.46 3.56
N ARG A 76 15.07 11.42 3.74
CA ARG A 76 15.72 10.87 4.93
C ARG A 76 15.17 11.53 6.19
N LEU A 77 14.71 10.70 7.12
CA LEU A 77 14.19 11.16 8.40
C LEU A 77 15.34 11.63 9.31
N PRO A 78 15.11 12.69 10.11
CA PRO A 78 16.06 13.07 11.16
C PRO A 78 16.32 11.92 12.13
N GLN A 79 17.60 11.70 12.49
CA GLN A 79 18.03 10.69 13.47
C GLN A 79 17.74 11.13 14.91
N ILE A 80 16.48 11.46 15.20
CA ILE A 80 15.98 11.89 16.50
C ILE A 80 14.55 11.42 16.68
N ASN A 81 14.24 10.90 17.87
CA ASN A 81 12.88 10.49 18.23
C ASN A 81 11.92 11.68 18.08
N SER A 82 10.94 11.53 17.20
CA SER A 82 10.04 12.60 16.81
C SER A 82 8.63 12.07 16.64
N THR A 83 7.63 12.94 16.74
CA THR A 83 6.24 12.61 16.42
C THR A 83 5.72 13.64 15.44
N TYR A 84 5.14 13.16 14.34
CA TYR A 84 4.57 13.97 13.28
C TYR A 84 3.07 13.71 13.20
N HIS A 85 2.32 14.75 12.87
CA HIS A 85 0.89 14.66 12.60
C HIS A 85 0.68 15.10 11.16
N ILE A 86 0.09 14.21 10.37
CA ILE A 86 -0.28 14.47 8.98
C ILE A 86 -1.79 14.37 8.84
N VAL A 87 -2.35 15.12 7.89
CA VAL A 87 -3.79 15.09 7.59
C VAL A 87 -3.97 14.66 6.15
N PRO A 88 -4.20 13.35 5.90
CA PRO A 88 -4.59 12.88 4.59
C PRO A 88 -6.02 13.33 4.26
N ILE A 89 -6.23 13.61 2.98
CA ILE A 89 -7.47 14.12 2.43
C ILE A 89 -7.81 13.30 1.20
N VAL A 90 -9.09 12.97 1.03
CA VAL A 90 -9.63 12.42 -0.22
C VAL A 90 -10.72 13.34 -0.75
N SER A 91 -10.76 13.51 -2.07
CA SER A 91 -11.84 14.20 -2.77
C SER A 91 -12.30 13.37 -3.95
N ASP A 92 -13.58 13.48 -4.27
CA ASP A 92 -14.21 12.96 -5.49
C ASP A 92 -14.50 14.07 -6.52
N GLY A 93 -13.95 15.27 -6.30
CA GLY A 93 -14.17 16.48 -7.09
C GLY A 93 -15.28 17.42 -6.59
N LEU A 94 -16.19 16.94 -5.73
CA LEU A 94 -17.30 17.73 -5.16
C LEU A 94 -17.27 17.75 -3.64
N PHE A 95 -17.07 16.58 -3.04
CA PHE A 95 -16.98 16.35 -1.62
C PHE A 95 -15.55 16.00 -1.22
N VAL A 96 -15.29 16.16 0.08
CA VAL A 96 -13.98 15.96 0.68
C VAL A 96 -14.15 15.31 2.05
N ASP A 97 -13.30 14.34 2.35
CA ASP A 97 -13.14 13.79 3.70
C ASP A 97 -11.66 13.78 4.10
N LYS A 98 -11.40 13.85 5.42
CA LYS A 98 -10.06 13.96 5.97
C LYS A 98 -9.92 13.29 7.32
N MET A 99 -8.71 12.87 7.65
CA MET A 99 -8.40 12.25 8.94
C MET A 99 -7.06 12.68 9.49
N ASN A 100 -6.80 12.38 10.77
CA ASN A 100 -5.49 12.61 11.39
C ASN A 100 -4.73 11.29 11.51
N ILE A 101 -3.45 11.30 11.12
CA ILE A 101 -2.52 10.18 11.35
C ILE A 101 -1.35 10.69 12.19
N THR A 102 -0.97 9.90 13.19
CA THR A 102 0.19 10.14 14.02
C THR A 102 1.32 9.19 13.63
N ILE A 103 2.46 9.75 13.26
CA ILE A 103 3.67 9.00 12.89
C ILE A 103 4.74 9.25 13.95
N LYS A 104 5.11 8.20 14.66
CA LYS A 104 6.21 8.20 15.60
C LYS A 104 7.47 7.69 14.92
N VAL A 105 8.48 8.54 14.83
CA VAL A 105 9.81 8.15 14.34
C VAL A 105 10.68 7.84 15.54
N ILE A 106 11.29 6.66 15.55
CA ILE A 106 12.23 6.25 16.59
C ILE A 106 13.60 5.97 16.00
N THR A 107 14.65 6.37 16.72
CA THR A 107 16.02 6.01 16.35
C THR A 107 16.27 4.54 16.61
N PRO A 108 16.83 3.80 15.66
CA PRO A 108 17.25 2.42 15.92
C PRO A 108 18.28 2.40 17.06
N PRO A 109 18.34 1.32 17.87
CA PRO A 109 19.39 1.16 18.86
C PRO A 109 20.76 1.23 18.16
N SER A 110 21.74 1.85 18.82
CA SER A 110 23.08 2.16 18.31
C SER A 110 23.93 0.91 18.03
N SER A 111 23.56 0.15 17.00
CA SER A 111 24.31 -1.02 16.50
C SER A 111 24.09 -1.29 15.01
N LYS A 112 23.64 -0.32 14.20
CA LYS A 112 23.75 -0.47 12.74
C LYS A 112 25.16 -0.04 12.33
N ALA A 113 26.03 -1.03 12.12
CA ALA A 113 27.21 -0.82 11.30
C ALA A 113 26.73 -0.29 9.95
N ALA A 114 27.25 0.86 9.53
CA ALA A 114 27.03 1.35 8.18
C ALA A 114 27.65 0.32 7.22
N ILE A 115 26.82 -0.52 6.62
CA ILE A 115 27.24 -1.29 5.46
C ILE A 115 27.33 -0.27 4.33
N THR A 116 28.54 0.19 4.04
CA THR A 116 28.87 0.81 2.76
C THR A 116 28.80 -0.29 1.70
N THR A 117 27.74 -0.29 0.92
CA THR A 117 27.56 -1.28 -0.13
C THR A 117 27.97 -0.69 -1.48
N SER A 118 29.15 -1.09 -1.90
CA SER A 118 29.52 -1.20 -3.30
C SER A 118 28.93 -2.50 -3.86
N ASP A 119 28.26 -2.41 -5.00
CA ASP A 119 27.68 -3.50 -5.81
C ASP A 119 26.43 -4.22 -5.26
N TYR A 120 25.28 -3.53 -5.25
CA TYR A 120 23.98 -4.21 -5.16
C TYR A 120 23.48 -4.65 -6.54
N ASP A 121 23.04 -5.89 -6.61
CA ASP A 121 22.12 -6.36 -7.63
C ASP A 121 20.80 -5.60 -7.51
N LEU A 122 20.38 -4.95 -8.60
CA LEU A 122 19.16 -4.15 -8.61
C LEU A 122 17.96 -5.10 -8.61
N ILE A 123 17.03 -4.90 -7.68
CA ILE A 123 15.73 -5.58 -7.71
C ILE A 123 14.77 -4.69 -8.50
N GLU A 124 14.36 -5.15 -9.67
CA GLU A 124 13.41 -4.46 -10.52
C GLU A 124 12.22 -5.38 -10.79
N PHE A 125 11.00 -4.96 -10.50
CA PHE A 125 9.82 -5.71 -10.91
C PHE A 125 9.70 -5.68 -12.43
N THR A 126 9.25 -6.78 -13.04
CA THR A 126 9.18 -6.87 -14.51
C THR A 126 8.11 -5.97 -15.13
N GLU A 127 7.17 -5.49 -14.33
CA GLU A 127 6.08 -4.60 -14.75
C GLU A 127 5.98 -3.41 -13.79
N ASP A 128 5.58 -2.25 -14.33
CA ASP A 128 5.30 -1.04 -13.52
C ASP A 128 4.05 -1.21 -12.63
N ALA A 129 3.11 -2.05 -13.06
CA ALA A 129 1.90 -2.40 -12.34
C ALA A 129 1.40 -3.80 -12.73
N TYR A 130 0.80 -4.50 -11.77
CA TYR A 130 0.22 -5.82 -11.97
C TYR A 130 -1.29 -5.78 -11.77
N GLU A 131 -2.03 -6.30 -12.76
CA GLU A 131 -3.48 -6.43 -12.70
C GLU A 131 -3.88 -7.89 -12.86
N PHE A 132 -4.69 -8.39 -11.92
CA PHE A 132 -5.16 -9.76 -11.92
C PHE A 132 -6.66 -9.82 -11.64
N VAL A 133 -7.30 -10.89 -12.09
CA VAL A 133 -8.72 -11.17 -11.85
C VAL A 133 -8.83 -12.52 -11.15
N VAL A 134 -9.65 -12.58 -10.10
CA VAL A 134 -9.98 -13.82 -9.39
C VAL A 134 -11.49 -13.92 -9.24
N GLU A 135 -12.02 -15.14 -9.38
CA GLU A 135 -13.43 -15.40 -9.14
C GLU A 135 -13.77 -15.31 -7.64
N GLU A 136 -14.91 -14.69 -7.33
CA GLU A 136 -15.41 -14.59 -5.96
C GLU A 136 -15.71 -15.96 -5.33
N GLY A 137 -15.78 -16.01 -4.00
CA GLY A 137 -16.13 -17.19 -3.23
C GLY A 137 -15.04 -18.26 -3.15
N LYS A 138 -13.95 -18.15 -3.92
CA LYS A 138 -12.87 -19.15 -3.92
C LYS A 138 -11.79 -18.86 -2.88
N SER A 139 -11.67 -19.74 -1.90
CA SER A 139 -10.56 -19.75 -0.94
C SER A 139 -9.33 -20.43 -1.54
N GLU A 140 -8.12 -19.97 -1.18
CA GLU A 140 -6.84 -20.55 -1.62
C GLU A 140 -6.66 -20.54 -3.15
N ALA A 141 -7.39 -19.67 -3.84
CA ALA A 141 -7.36 -19.57 -5.30
C ALA A 141 -6.11 -18.82 -5.75
N TYR A 142 -5.52 -19.28 -6.85
CA TYR A 142 -4.43 -18.58 -7.51
C TYR A 142 -4.93 -17.27 -8.12
N VAL A 143 -4.28 -16.15 -7.77
CA VAL A 143 -4.60 -14.81 -8.27
C VAL A 143 -3.67 -14.45 -9.43
N GLY A 144 -2.37 -14.60 -9.22
CA GLY A 144 -1.34 -14.19 -10.16
C GLY A 144 0.06 -14.37 -9.59
N GLN A 145 1.07 -13.91 -10.31
CA GLN A 145 2.47 -13.95 -9.89
C GLN A 145 3.12 -12.62 -10.26
N VAL A 146 3.90 -12.07 -9.32
CA VAL A 146 4.79 -10.95 -9.61
C VAL A 146 6.21 -11.46 -9.73
N ASP A 147 6.95 -10.90 -10.67
CA ASP A 147 8.32 -11.32 -10.96
C ASP A 147 9.28 -10.13 -10.83
N VAL A 148 10.51 -10.44 -10.44
CA VAL A 148 11.60 -9.46 -10.38
C VAL A 148 12.76 -9.92 -11.26
N ASN A 149 13.39 -8.97 -11.93
CA ASN A 149 14.63 -9.14 -12.64
C ASN A 149 15.79 -8.87 -11.69
N THR A 150 16.36 -9.95 -11.14
CA THR A 150 17.51 -9.91 -10.24
C THR A 150 18.23 -11.24 -10.28
N THR A 151 19.54 -11.24 -10.01
CA THR A 151 20.33 -12.47 -9.86
C THR A 151 20.35 -13.00 -8.42
N SER A 152 19.85 -12.20 -7.48
CA SER A 152 19.86 -12.47 -6.05
C SER A 152 18.59 -13.15 -5.58
N HIS A 153 18.66 -13.85 -4.46
CA HIS A 153 17.47 -14.42 -3.84
C HIS A 153 16.71 -13.32 -3.09
N VAL A 154 15.44 -13.15 -3.41
CA VAL A 154 14.56 -12.16 -2.76
C VAL A 154 13.48 -12.84 -1.92
N ILE A 155 12.95 -12.08 -0.98
CA ILE A 155 11.80 -12.44 -0.16
C ILE A 155 10.66 -11.49 -0.51
N PHE A 156 9.56 -12.04 -0.99
CA PHE A 156 8.35 -11.28 -1.29
C PHE A 156 7.48 -11.09 -0.05
N SER A 157 6.87 -9.92 0.09
CA SER A 157 5.91 -9.60 1.14
C SER A 157 4.79 -8.68 0.62
N ILE A 158 3.62 -8.71 1.27
CA ILE A 158 2.48 -7.83 0.95
C ILE A 158 2.43 -6.71 1.98
N PHE A 159 2.23 -5.48 1.48
CA PHE A 159 1.97 -4.30 2.29
C PHE A 159 0.63 -3.64 1.87
N PRO A 160 -0.17 -3.16 2.83
CA PRO A 160 0.01 -3.24 4.28
C PRO A 160 -0.30 -4.64 4.85
N GLU A 161 0.17 -4.91 6.07
CA GLU A 161 0.06 -6.25 6.66
C GLU A 161 -1.37 -6.77 6.81
N ASN A 162 -2.36 -5.89 7.02
CA ASN A 162 -3.77 -6.28 7.14
C ASN A 162 -4.34 -6.87 5.83
N ILE A 163 -3.71 -6.61 4.68
CA ILE A 163 -4.07 -7.28 3.42
C ILE A 163 -3.77 -8.78 3.49
N ASN A 164 -2.88 -9.21 4.39
CA ASN A 164 -2.66 -10.62 4.68
C ASN A 164 -3.87 -11.32 5.33
N GLU A 165 -4.99 -10.64 5.59
CA GLU A 165 -6.25 -11.31 5.94
C GLU A 165 -6.96 -11.87 4.70
N TYR A 166 -6.78 -11.21 3.54
CA TYR A 166 -7.47 -11.53 2.29
C TYR A 166 -6.58 -12.29 1.30
N PHE A 167 -5.30 -11.94 1.26
CA PHE A 167 -4.34 -12.48 0.30
C PHE A 167 -3.10 -13.05 1.01
N LYS A 168 -2.38 -13.91 0.31
CA LYS A 168 -1.04 -14.35 0.69
C LYS A 168 -0.16 -14.38 -0.53
N ILE A 169 1.13 -14.11 -0.31
CA ILE A 169 2.16 -14.27 -1.32
C ILE A 169 3.13 -15.37 -0.90
N ASP A 170 3.50 -16.24 -1.84
CA ASP A 170 4.61 -17.15 -1.67
C ASP A 170 5.91 -16.33 -1.67
N LYS A 171 6.58 -16.34 -0.52
CA LYS A 171 7.77 -15.53 -0.25
C LYS A 171 8.93 -15.78 -1.21
N LYS A 172 8.97 -16.91 -1.92
CA LYS A 172 10.10 -17.31 -2.77
C LYS A 172 9.88 -17.06 -4.25
N ASN A 173 8.63 -17.07 -4.70
CA ASN A 173 8.30 -17.05 -6.13
C ASN A 173 7.25 -16.01 -6.52
N GLY A 174 6.79 -15.18 -5.59
CA GLY A 174 5.90 -14.06 -5.89
C GLY A 174 4.46 -14.46 -6.25
N ARG A 175 4.08 -15.74 -6.11
CA ARG A 175 2.71 -16.18 -6.40
C ARG A 175 1.73 -15.73 -5.33
N ILE A 176 0.66 -15.09 -5.76
CA ILE A 176 -0.39 -14.54 -4.92
C ILE A 176 -1.60 -15.47 -4.93
N TYR A 177 -2.18 -15.69 -3.75
CA TYR A 177 -3.36 -16.50 -3.55
C TYR A 177 -4.36 -15.77 -2.65
N THR A 178 -5.65 -16.06 -2.82
CA THR A 178 -6.66 -15.69 -1.82
C THR A 178 -6.48 -16.53 -0.56
N ARG A 179 -6.82 -15.98 0.61
CA ARG A 179 -6.89 -16.74 1.88
C ARG A 179 -8.30 -17.17 2.25
N ALA A 180 -9.29 -16.43 1.74
CA ALA A 180 -10.70 -16.68 1.94
C ALA A 180 -11.45 -16.37 0.64
N GLY A 181 -12.69 -16.86 0.54
CA GLY A 181 -13.58 -16.49 -0.55
C GLY A 181 -13.97 -15.02 -0.45
N LEU A 182 -13.40 -14.18 -1.31
CA LEU A 182 -13.77 -12.77 -1.44
C LEU A 182 -15.18 -12.67 -2.00
N GLN A 183 -15.92 -11.61 -1.67
CA GLN A 183 -17.26 -11.37 -2.20
C GLN A 183 -17.22 -10.13 -3.07
N TYR A 184 -17.78 -10.21 -4.28
CA TYR A 184 -17.92 -9.05 -5.13
C TYR A 184 -19.04 -8.15 -4.60
N THR A 185 -18.74 -6.87 -4.40
CA THR A 185 -19.75 -5.85 -4.13
C THR A 185 -19.44 -4.58 -4.91
N ALA A 186 -20.46 -3.75 -5.17
CA ALA A 186 -20.25 -2.46 -5.82
C ALA A 186 -19.28 -1.54 -5.05
N MET A 187 -19.20 -1.69 -3.72
CA MET A 187 -18.31 -0.91 -2.85
C MET A 187 -16.92 -1.54 -2.67
N GLN A 188 -16.74 -2.80 -3.05
CA GLN A 188 -15.50 -3.56 -2.88
C GLN A 188 -15.36 -4.57 -4.03
N SER A 189 -15.13 -4.05 -5.23
CA SER A 189 -14.85 -4.85 -6.44
C SER A 189 -13.36 -5.02 -6.71
N THR A 190 -12.51 -4.25 -6.02
CA THR A 190 -11.07 -4.14 -6.29
C THR A 190 -10.30 -4.09 -4.99
N TYR A 191 -9.13 -4.73 -4.98
CA TYR A 191 -8.15 -4.61 -3.90
C TYR A 191 -6.85 -4.09 -4.49
N SER A 192 -6.32 -3.02 -3.91
CA SER A 192 -5.02 -2.44 -4.28
C SER A 192 -4.09 -2.54 -3.09
N PHE A 193 -2.88 -3.03 -3.32
CA PHE A 193 -1.85 -3.20 -2.30
C PHE A 193 -0.48 -3.25 -2.97
N LEU A 194 0.59 -3.11 -2.19
CA LEU A 194 1.96 -3.19 -2.69
C LEU A 194 2.55 -4.57 -2.41
N VAL A 195 3.43 -5.00 -3.31
CA VAL A 195 4.33 -6.12 -3.06
C VAL A 195 5.75 -5.57 -2.91
N SER A 196 6.43 -5.93 -1.82
CA SER A 196 7.84 -5.66 -1.63
C SER A 196 8.66 -6.90 -1.98
N ALA A 197 9.87 -6.68 -2.50
CA ALA A 197 10.89 -7.69 -2.70
C ALA A 197 12.19 -7.21 -2.06
N GLU A 198 12.64 -7.91 -1.03
CA GLU A 198 13.85 -7.57 -0.28
C GLU A 198 14.88 -8.68 -0.47
N LEU A 199 16.17 -8.33 -0.54
CA LEU A 199 17.23 -9.33 -0.57
C LEU A 199 17.10 -10.23 0.66
N GLN A 200 17.20 -11.54 0.45
CA GLN A 200 17.34 -12.48 1.55
C GLN A 200 18.70 -12.21 2.19
N ASP A 201 18.68 -11.46 3.29
CA ASP A 201 19.86 -11.04 4.03
C ASP A 201 20.84 -12.22 4.21
N ALA A 202 22.08 -12.06 3.72
CA ALA A 202 23.14 -13.06 3.86
C ALA A 202 23.69 -13.13 5.31
N SER A 203 22.90 -12.72 6.31
CA SER A 203 23.24 -12.76 7.73
C SER A 203 22.96 -14.16 8.31
N SER A 204 23.56 -15.18 7.69
CA SER A 204 23.83 -16.47 8.34
C SER A 204 25.09 -17.15 7.78
N VAL A 205 26.17 -16.39 7.58
CA VAL A 205 27.51 -16.97 7.37
C VAL A 205 28.39 -16.71 8.60
N ARG A 206 28.37 -17.71 9.49
CA ARG A 206 29.39 -18.17 10.46
C ARG A 206 29.99 -17.16 11.45
N VAL A 207 29.89 -17.53 12.74
CA VAL A 207 31.08 -17.97 13.49
C VAL A 207 30.71 -19.22 14.31
N SER A 208 31.37 -20.32 13.99
CA SER A 208 31.52 -21.53 14.80
C SER A 208 32.51 -21.30 15.95
#